data_AF-A0A093J587-F1
#
_entry.id   AF-A0A093J587-F1
#
_cell.length_a   1.000
_cell.length_b   1.000
_cell.length_c   1.000
_cell.angle_alpha   90.00
_cell.angle_beta   90.00
_cell.angle_gamma   90.00
#
_symmetry.space_group_name_H-M   'P 1'
#
loop_
_entity.id
_entity.type
_entity.pdbx_description
1 polymer ?
#
loop_
_entity_poly.entity_id
_entity_poly.type
_entity_poly.pdbx_seq_one_letter_code
_entity_poly.pdbx_strand_id
1 'polypeptide(L)' 'YQCTVCSRSFSRSSNLLQHQRSHMTKKACKCMQCWKSFSRNSALTQHQAVHRGE' A
#
# COMPACT_ATOMS: atom_id res chain seq x y z
N TYR A 1 10.53 18.94 2.35
CA TYR A 1 9.54 18.13 1.60
C TYR A 1 8.88 17.14 2.54
N GLN A 2 7.62 17.36 2.93
CA GLN A 2 6.94 16.57 3.98
C GLN A 2 5.93 15.57 3.39
N CYS A 3 5.89 14.36 3.94
CA CYS A 3 4.90 13.35 3.58
C CYS A 3 3.57 13.63 4.29
N THR A 4 2.49 13.77 3.54
CA THR A 4 1.14 14.01 4.07
C THR A 4 0.49 12.78 4.72
N VAL A 5 1.09 11.59 4.56
CA VAL A 5 0.54 10.32 5.08
C VAL A 5 1.08 9.96 6.46
N CYS A 6 2.37 10.22 6.72
CA CYS A 6 3.02 9.88 7.98
C CYS A 6 3.86 11.02 8.57
N SER A 7 3.70 12.24 8.04
CA SER A 7 4.35 13.47 8.52
C SER A 7 5.88 13.47 8.53
N ARG A 8 6.53 12.48 7.90
CA ARG A 8 7.99 12.42 7.74
C ARG A 8 8.50 13.53 6.84
N SER A 9 9.58 14.17 7.25
CA SER A 9 10.25 15.23 6.50
C SER A 9 11.50 14.73 5.77
N PHE A 10 11.65 15.15 4.52
CA PHE A 10 12.77 14.82 3.65
C PHE A 10 13.46 16.09 3.15
N SER A 11 14.78 16.02 3.00
CA SER A 11 15.63 17.12 2.53
C SER A 11 15.53 17.36 1.01
N ARG A 12 15.05 16.38 0.23
CA ARG A 12 14.93 16.45 -1.25
C ARG A 12 13.56 15.97 -1.73
N SER A 13 13.06 16.55 -2.83
CA SER A 13 11.79 16.17 -3.46
C SER A 13 11.80 14.74 -4.01
N SER A 14 12.92 14.31 -4.60
CA SER A 14 13.11 12.95 -5.13
C SER A 14 12.97 11.89 -4.04
N ASN A 15 13.51 12.14 -2.85
CA ASN A 15 13.38 11.27 -1.69
C ASN A 15 11.93 11.21 -1.18
N LEU A 16 11.22 12.35 -1.16
CA LEU A 16 9.79 12.38 -0.84
C LEU A 16 8.96 11.57 -1.85
N LEU A 17 9.22 11.72 -3.15
CA LEU A 17 8.53 10.98 -4.22
C LEU A 17 8.76 9.47 -4.14
N GLN A 18 10.00 9.03 -3.89
CA GLN A 18 10.30 7.60 -3.66
C GLN A 18 9.59 7.09 -2.40
N HIS A 19 9.59 7.88 -1.33
CA HIS A 19 8.90 7.53 -0.10
C HIS A 19 7.37 7.45 -0.28
N GLN A 20 6.76 8.38 -1.02
CA GLN A 20 5.33 8.33 -1.35
C GLN A 20 4.96 7.11 -2.18
N ARG A 21 5.85 6.64 -3.06
CA ARG A 21 5.66 5.34 -3.74
C ARG A 21 5.56 4.20 -2.74
N SER A 22 6.36 4.18 -1.67
CA SER A 22 6.26 3.13 -0.63
C SER A 22 4.90 3.13 0.09
N HIS A 23 4.27 4.31 0.22
CA HIS A 23 2.90 4.40 0.72
C HIS A 23 1.91 3.84 -0.30
N MET A 24 2.06 4.11 -1.60
CA MET A 24 1.23 3.49 -2.63
C MET A 24 1.40 1.97 -2.71
N THR A 25 2.62 1.44 -2.62
CA THR A 25 2.87 -0.01 -2.65
C THR A 25 2.26 -0.73 -1.45
N LYS A 26 2.22 -0.05 -0.28
CA LYS A 26 1.55 -0.58 0.92
C LYS A 26 0.04 -0.31 0.96
N LYS A 27 -0.44 0.78 0.34
CA LYS A 27 -1.84 1.24 0.43
C LYS A 27 -2.80 0.42 -0.43
N ALA A 28 -2.34 -0.22 -1.50
CA ALA A 28 -3.24 -0.92 -2.42
C ALA A 28 -3.32 -2.45 -2.24
N CYS A 29 -2.53 -3.06 -1.36
CA CYS A 29 -2.68 -4.50 -1.07
C CYS A 29 -3.76 -4.76 0.00
N LYS A 30 -4.90 -4.05 -0.07
CA LYS A 30 -6.05 -4.27 0.82
C LYS A 30 -7.14 -5.01 0.07
N CYS A 31 -7.70 -6.02 0.70
CA CYS A 31 -8.95 -6.61 0.24
C CYS A 31 -10.10 -5.65 0.54
N MET A 32 -10.88 -5.26 -0.47
CA MET A 32 -12.03 -4.37 -0.28
C MET A 32 -13.27 -5.10 0.28
N GLN A 33 -13.30 -6.44 0.24
CA GLN A 33 -14.43 -7.21 0.78
C GLN A 33 -14.33 -7.44 2.29
N CYS A 34 -13.13 -7.66 2.82
CA CYS A 34 -12.92 -7.90 4.26
C CYS A 34 -11.93 -6.93 4.91
N TRP A 35 -11.47 -5.91 4.18
CA TRP A 35 -10.56 -4.85 4.64
C TRP A 35 -9.19 -5.34 5.13
N LYS A 36 -8.87 -6.61 4.89
CA LYS A 36 -7.60 -7.23 5.31
C LYS A 36 -6.44 -6.66 4.48
N SER A 37 -5.34 -6.34 5.16
CA SER A 37 -4.15 -5.75 4.55
C SER A 37 -3.08 -6.80 4.33
N PHE A 38 -2.44 -6.76 3.16
CA PHE A 38 -1.38 -7.67 2.76
C PHE A 38 -0.09 -6.89 2.48
N SER A 39 1.05 -7.53 2.72
CA SER A 39 2.37 -6.93 2.47
C SER A 39 2.85 -7.04 1.01
N ARG A 40 2.20 -7.91 0.21
CA ARG A 40 2.53 -8.17 -1.19
C ARG A 40 1.26 -8.34 -2.03
N ASN A 41 1.31 -7.88 -3.29
CA ASN A 41 0.18 -8.00 -4.22
C ASN A 41 -0.21 -9.45 -4.48
N SER A 42 0.78 -10.35 -4.63
CA SER A 42 0.55 -11.79 -4.80
C SER A 42 -0.26 -12.41 -3.66
N ALA A 43 -0.02 -11.99 -2.42
CA ALA A 43 -0.77 -12.46 -1.26
C ALA A 43 -2.21 -11.93 -1.25
N LEU A 44 -2.43 -10.68 -1.69
CA LEU A 44 -3.77 -10.14 -1.89
C LEU A 44 -4.53 -10.90 -2.99
N THR A 45 -3.89 -11.16 -4.14
CA THR A 45 -4.52 -11.86 -5.26
C THR A 45 -4.93 -13.28 -4.88
N GLN A 46 -4.08 -14.03 -4.18
CA GLN A 46 -4.44 -15.35 -3.66
C GLN A 46 -5.59 -15.25 -2.66
N HIS A 47 -5.57 -14.26 -1.77
CA HIS A 47 -6.64 -14.06 -0.82
C HIS A 47 -7.99 -13.71 -1.48
N GLN A 48 -7.99 -12.93 -2.56
CA GLN A 48 -9.22 -12.60 -3.30
C GLN A 48 -9.89 -13.84 -3.90
N ALA A 49 -9.14 -14.88 -4.24
CA ALA A 49 -9.71 -16.14 -4.72
C ALA A 49 -10.59 -16.84 -3.66
N VAL A 50 -10.34 -16.60 -2.36
CA VAL A 50 -11.13 -17.15 -1.26
C VAL A 50 -12.53 -16.52 -1.19
N HIS A 51 -12.65 -15.24 -1.54
CA HIS A 51 -13.97 -14.58 -1.60
C HIS A 51 -14.77 -14.93 -2.85
N ARG A 52 -14.08 -15.43 -3.88
CA ARG A 52 -14.71 -15.93 -5.11
C ARG A 52 -15.12 -17.40 -4.99
N GLY A 53 -15.20 -17.92 -3.76
CA GLY A 53 -15.69 -19.26 -3.47
C GLY A 53 -17.19 -19.34 -3.71
N GLU A 54 -17.51 -19.93 -4.87
CA GLU A 54 -18.82 -20.30 -5.46
C GLU A 54 -19.62 -19.19 -6.17
#